data_AF-E3CRD1-F1
#
_entry.id   AF-E3CRD1-F1
#
_cell.length_a   1.000
_cell.length_b   1.000
_cell.length_c   1.000
_cell.angle_alpha   90.00
_cell.angle_beta   90.00
_cell.angle_gamma   90.00
#
_symmetry.space_group_name_H-M   'P 1'
#
loop_
_entity.id
_entity.type
_entity.pdbx_description
1 polymer ?
#
loop_
_entity_poly.entity_id
_entity_poly.type
_entity_poly.pdbx_seq_one_letter_code
_entity_poly.pdbx_strand_id
1 'polypeptide(L)' 'MSKLTVSNLTKVVKNKTLLNNVCLSLNYGQVYSVIGDNGAGKTTLFRCILGLSQPIGTVALDDKVVNSFNL' A
#
# COMPACT_ATOMS: atom_id res chain seq x y z
N MET A 1 -15.04 12.21 -6.23
CA MET A 1 -13.62 12.62 -6.10
C MET A 1 -12.84 11.37 -5.83
N SER A 2 -11.87 11.02 -6.68
CA SER A 2 -11.18 9.75 -6.53
C SER A 2 -10.18 9.78 -5.37
N LYS A 3 -10.02 8.66 -4.67
CA LYS A 3 -9.24 8.53 -3.43
C LYS A 3 -8.63 7.14 -3.32
N LEU A 4 -7.34 7.08 -3.01
CA LEU A 4 -6.67 5.84 -2.59
C LEU A 4 -6.68 5.76 -1.06
N THR A 5 -7.23 4.68 -0.51
CA THR A 5 -7.19 4.38 0.92
C THR A 5 -6.39 3.11 1.19
N VAL A 6 -5.59 3.15 2.25
CA VAL A 6 -4.83 2.03 2.76
C VAL A 6 -5.18 1.89 4.24
N SER A 7 -5.63 0.71 4.65
CA SER A 7 -6.08 0.45 6.02
C SER A 7 -5.39 -0.77 6.59
N ASN A 8 -4.69 -0.56 7.71
CA ASN A 8 -3.99 -1.57 8.50
C ASN A 8 -3.01 -2.44 7.70
N LEU A 9 -2.37 -1.85 6.70
CA LEU A 9 -1.55 -2.57 5.74
C LEU A 9 -0.29 -3.12 6.40
N THR A 10 -0.21 -4.44 6.51
CA THR A 10 0.89 -5.16 7.13
C THR A 10 1.44 -6.19 6.16
N LYS A 11 2.77 -6.27 6.05
CA LYS A 11 3.44 -7.23 5.18
C LYS A 11 4.58 -7.90 5.93
N VAL A 12 4.48 -9.22 6.06
CA VAL A 12 5.53 -10.07 6.63
C VAL A 12 6.11 -10.94 5.52
N VAL A 13 7.44 -11.05 5.48
CA VAL A 13 8.17 -11.92 4.54
C VAL A 13 9.26 -12.63 5.33
N LYS A 14 9.30 -13.96 5.28
CA LYS A 14 10.32 -14.78 5.98
C LYS A 14 10.52 -14.35 7.44
N ASN A 15 9.41 -14.19 8.17
CA ASN A 15 9.36 -13.77 9.57
C ASN A 15 9.85 -12.33 9.87
N LYS A 16 10.11 -11.52 8.85
CA LYS A 16 10.41 -10.10 9.00
C LYS A 16 9.20 -9.25 8.62
N THR A 17 8.75 -8.40 9.54
CA THR A 17 7.74 -7.38 9.26
C THR A 17 8.38 -6.26 8.42
N LEU A 18 7.94 -6.14 7.17
CA LEU A 18 8.40 -5.12 6.22
C LEU A 18 7.52 -3.88 6.22
N LEU A 19 6.22 -4.06 6.47
CA LEU A 19 5.24 -3.00 6.70
C LEU A 19 4.45 -3.36 7.94
N ASN A 20 4.23 -2.39 8.82
CA ASN A 20 3.52 -2.59 10.07
C ASN A 20 2.38 -1.58 10.19
N ASN A 21 1.13 -2.04 10.05
CA ASN A 21 -0.07 -1.24 10.26
C ASN A 21 -0.07 0.12 9.53
N VAL A 22 0.29 0.13 8.24
CA VAL A 22 0.34 1.37 7.45
C VAL A 22 -1.09 1.80 7.12
N CYS A 23 -1.43 3.07 7.43
CA CYS A 23 -2.72 3.68 7.14
C CYS A 23 -2.50 4.99 6.37
N LEU A 24 -3.11 5.12 5.18
CA LEU A 24 -2.92 6.26 4.29
C LEU A 24 -4.23 6.61 3.59
N SER A 25 -4.38 7.89 3.24
CA SER A 25 -5.54 8.43 2.54
C SER A 25 -5.06 9.51 1.58
N LEU A 26 -5.02 9.18 0.29
CA LEU A 26 -4.49 10.05 -0.76
C LEU A 26 -5.62 10.53 -1.67
N ASN A 27 -5.70 11.84 -1.91
CA ASN A 27 -6.71 12.42 -2.77
C ASN A 27 -6.21 12.54 -4.21
N TYR A 28 -7.13 12.44 -5.15
CA TYR A 28 -6.87 12.73 -6.56
C TYR A 28 -6.38 14.18 -6.78
N GLY A 29 -5.51 14.37 -7.76
CA GLY A 29 -4.96 15.68 -8.12
C GLY A 29 -3.83 16.18 -7.21
N GLN A 30 -3.39 15.37 -6.24
CA GLN A 30 -2.26 15.68 -5.36
C GLN A 30 -1.05 14.81 -5.70
N VAL A 31 0.15 15.37 -5.55
CA VAL A 31 1.41 14.65 -5.71
C VAL A 31 1.95 14.32 -4.32
N TYR A 32 2.24 13.04 -4.09
CA TYR A 32 2.79 12.55 -2.82
C TYR A 32 4.15 11.90 -3.04
N SER A 33 5.01 12.02 -2.03
CA SER A 33 6.30 11.33 -1.99
C SER A 33 6.36 10.42 -0.78
N VAL A 34 6.94 9.23 -0.95
CA VAL A 34 7.26 8.29 0.12
C VAL A 34 8.76 8.32 0.33
N ILE A 35 9.20 8.84 1.46
CA ILE A 35 10.61 8.98 1.82
C ILE A 35 10.99 8.04 2.96
N GLY A 36 12.28 7.73 3.06
CA GLY A 36 12.85 6.87 4.10
C GLY A 36 14.10 6.14 3.61
N ASP A 37 14.82 5.50 4.52
CA ASP A 37 16.10 4.85 4.23
C ASP A 37 15.97 3.62 3.33
N ASN A 38 17.10 3.14 2.83
CA ASN A 38 17.19 1.86 2.14
C ASN A 38 16.73 0.73 3.06
N GLY A 39 15.77 -0.08 2.59
CA GLY A 39 15.16 -1.14 3.37
C GLY A 39 13.96 -0.73 4.24
N ALA A 40 13.56 0.54 4.27
CA ALA A 40 12.39 1.02 5.04
C ALA A 40 11.02 0.52 4.54
N GLY A 41 10.98 -0.29 3.48
CA GLY A 41 9.73 -0.89 2.97
C GLY A 41 9.03 -0.11 1.85
N LYS A 42 9.62 0.97 1.32
CA LYS A 42 9.02 1.81 0.25
C LYS A 42 8.55 0.99 -0.98
N THR A 43 9.44 0.20 -1.58
CA THR A 43 9.09 -0.67 -2.71
C THR A 43 8.04 -1.71 -2.34
N THR A 44 8.08 -2.23 -1.12
CA THR A 44 7.08 -3.18 -0.60
C THR A 44 5.71 -2.51 -0.49
N LEU A 45 5.64 -1.28 0.00
CA LEU A 45 4.40 -0.49 0.08
C LEU A 45 3.79 -0.30 -1.31
N PHE A 46 4.57 0.15 -2.29
CA PHE A 46 4.08 0.32 -3.65
C PHE A 46 3.61 -0.99 -4.28
N ARG A 47 4.35 -2.09 -4.09
CA ARG A 47 3.91 -3.41 -4.58
C ARG A 47 2.59 -3.85 -3.96
N CYS A 48 2.35 -3.55 -2.68
CA CYS A 48 1.07 -3.85 -2.02
C CYS A 48 -0.06 -2.96 -2.55
N ILE A 49 0.18 -1.65 -2.70
CA ILE A 49 -0.78 -0.70 -3.27
C ILE A 49 -1.19 -1.09 -4.69
N LEU A 50 -0.22 -1.51 -5.51
CA LEU A 50 -0.43 -1.94 -6.89
C LEU A 50 -0.98 -3.37 -7.01
N GLY A 51 -1.29 -4.06 -5.90
CA GLY A 51 -1.78 -5.44 -5.92
C GLY A 51 -0.76 -6.48 -6.41
N LEU A 52 0.53 -6.12 -6.51
CA LEU A 52 1.63 -7.00 -6.95
C LEU A 52 2.18 -7.88 -5.80
N SER A 53 1.79 -7.59 -4.56
CA SER A 53 2.19 -8.35 -3.39
C SER A 53 1.07 -8.33 -2.38
N GLN A 54 0.53 -9.50 -2.04
CA GLN A 54 -0.59 -9.60 -1.11
C GLN A 54 -0.18 -9.21 0.33
N PRO A 55 -0.81 -8.20 0.94
CA PRO A 55 -0.62 -7.81 2.33
C PRO A 55 -1.75 -8.35 3.22
N ILE A 56 -1.65 -8.12 4.53
CA ILE A 56 -2.79 -8.10 5.46
C ILE A 56 -3.34 -6.66 5.46
N GLY A 57 -4.66 -6.51 5.54
CA GLY A 57 -5.34 -5.21 5.47
C GLY A 57 -5.95 -4.94 4.09
N THR A 58 -6.31 -3.69 3.83
CA THR A 58 -7.08 -3.31 2.64
C THR A 58 -6.43 -2.15 1.91
N VAL A 59 -6.36 -2.24 0.59
CA VAL A 59 -6.09 -1.12 -0.32
C VAL A 59 -7.35 -0.93 -1.16
N ALA A 60 -7.88 0.29 -1.23
CA ALA A 60 -9.04 0.59 -2.07
C ALA A 60 -8.85 1.88 -2.89
N LEU A 61 -9.36 1.86 -4.11
CA LEU A 61 -9.49 3.03 -4.97
C LEU A 61 -10.98 3.31 -5.14
N ASP A 62 -11.43 4.49 -4.72
CA ASP A 62 -12.84 4.90 -4.80
C ASP A 62 -13.77 3.86 -4.15
N ASP A 63 -13.37 3.41 -2.95
CA ASP A 63 -14.03 2.38 -2.13
C ASP A 63 -14.05 0.96 -2.74
N LYS A 64 -13.45 0.76 -3.92
CA LYS A 64 -13.26 -0.56 -4.52
C LYS A 64 -11.93 -1.15 -4.08
N VAL A 65 -11.99 -2.31 -3.44
CA VAL A 65 -10.79 -3.03 -2.98
C VAL A 65 -9.95 -3.48 -4.17
N VAL A 66 -8.65 -3.20 -4.11
CA VAL A 66 -7.64 -3.63 -5.08
C VAL A 66 -7.12 -4.99 -4.64
N ASN A 67 -7.59 -6.07 -5.28
CA ASN A 67 -7.21 -7.43 -4.92
C ASN A 67 -6.13 -8.03 -5.86
N SER A 68 -6.10 -7.64 -7.13
CA SER A 68 -5.12 -8.08 -8.14
C SER A 68 -5.24 -7.18 -9.37
N PHE A 69 -4.11 -6.70 -9.94
CA PHE A 69 -4.12 -6.23 -11.32
C PHE A 69 -4.07 -7.47 -12.22
N ASN A 70 -5.17 -7.77 -12.92
CA ASN A 70 -5.09 -8.52 -14.17
C ASN A 70 -4.50 -7.54 -15.18
N LEU A 71 -3.19 -7.66 -15.43
CA LEU A 71 -2.61 -7.18 -16.69
C LEU A 71 -3.12 -8.08 -17.82
#